data_AF-A0A1F7RS39-F1
#
_entry.id   AF-A0A1F7RS39-F1
#
_cell.length_a   1.000
_cell.length_b   1.000
_cell.length_c   1.000
_cell.angle_alpha   90.00
_cell.angle_beta   90.00
_cell.angle_gamma   90.00
#
_symmetry.space_group_name_H-M   'P 1'
#
loop_
_entity.id
_entity.type
_entity.pdbx_description
1 polymer ?
#
loop_
_entity_poly.entity_id
_entity_poly.type
_entity_poly.pdbx_seq_one_letter_code
_entity_poly.pdbx_strand_id
1 'polypeptide(L)'
;MLKIQNVSNLNMAFKNIRADWKSWVFILFLLILGWWFNLNSYVNPDQIRFLVYANSMIYDCDLYFMNDFDEYSMLPLHYYATAAGYIGNHATIGSSIFFSPSLLLEKIVFRASHFHKTMKDKTGRLQEKISLVNFLSFIMGIATILICMMLGYRYEPTGSVRQSVVQLVLGTPFCFYWFCQPGVSHIPSVFCVTFFLAFGWFTREQINPAKWVVFGLIGGFAAMVRNQNVLFFIIPLWEIWLQHKNHKVVNRLQSTFLLGSGFLMGFSLQLSVWMILFGKPVSGIHAEAMKWRHPQIILSLFSLYHGLFIWSPIIVMSVLGLIHMAKRNPDHGMPFLIIFICQVYINACIITWWEAASFGGRQFTACFPLFCLGLIHFYNTFKSSIWKIIGWICVAWTLILFIEVVTGYIDLGIYYTFAEIWSFLPASLTKVVSNCPAYLQPNHQLTLAFVLEFILGTVLLLFLNIKLKKTSWIPGIRLVAGFIIILSFLHYFLIIAAISGKQKIQFPEPRLEWLRINRTEKFLGEVVAKSQYYGQLGTYYFKLKKFDEAENAFHTACTLYPADFIAHYNLALILISKHDYTEALEHLQTAHQLKPEDKDITRLLEKIQNQVDLKEQLDSIR
;
A
#
# COMPACT_ATOMS: atom_id res chain seq x y z
N MET A 1 10.24 -35.72 -25.97
CA MET A 1 8.88 -35.98 -25.45
C MET A 1 8.45 -35.08 -24.28
N LEU A 2 9.32 -34.68 -23.34
CA LEU A 2 8.97 -33.82 -22.19
C LEU A 2 8.56 -32.36 -22.52
N LYS A 3 9.14 -31.74 -23.57
CA LYS A 3 8.74 -30.38 -24.01
C LYS A 3 7.28 -30.27 -24.48
N ILE A 4 6.70 -31.38 -24.97
CA ILE A 4 5.32 -31.44 -25.48
C ILE A 4 4.31 -31.54 -24.32
N GLN A 5 4.69 -32.13 -23.18
CA GLN A 5 3.84 -32.24 -21.99
C GLN A 5 3.66 -30.91 -21.23
N ASN A 6 4.64 -30.00 -21.25
CA ASN A 6 4.47 -28.70 -20.58
C ASN A 6 3.57 -27.74 -21.36
N VAL A 7 3.67 -27.71 -22.69
CA VAL A 7 2.77 -26.91 -23.54
C VAL A 7 1.35 -27.48 -23.52
N SER A 8 1.20 -28.82 -23.50
CA SER A 8 -0.13 -29.44 -23.40
C SER A 8 -0.81 -29.13 -22.06
N ASN A 9 -0.06 -29.05 -20.96
CA ASN A 9 -0.60 -28.76 -19.63
C ASN A 9 -0.95 -27.28 -19.41
N LEU A 10 -0.16 -26.33 -19.94
CA LEU A 10 -0.54 -24.90 -19.93
C LEU A 10 -1.81 -24.67 -20.76
N ASN A 11 -1.85 -25.26 -21.97
CA ASN A 11 -3.02 -25.24 -22.82
C ASN A 11 -4.23 -25.88 -22.13
N MET A 12 -4.04 -26.91 -21.31
CA MET A 12 -5.09 -27.55 -20.53
C MET A 12 -5.60 -26.64 -19.41
N ALA A 13 -4.73 -25.96 -18.66
CA ALA A 13 -5.15 -24.99 -17.65
C ALA A 13 -5.94 -23.82 -18.27
N PHE A 14 -5.45 -23.25 -19.38
CA PHE A 14 -6.19 -22.24 -20.14
C PHE A 14 -7.51 -22.78 -20.70
N LYS A 15 -7.53 -24.04 -21.18
CA LYS A 15 -8.75 -24.70 -21.65
C LYS A 15 -9.77 -24.86 -20.51
N ASN A 16 -9.32 -25.20 -19.30
CA ASN A 16 -10.20 -25.33 -18.13
C ASN A 16 -10.78 -23.98 -17.70
N ILE A 17 -9.98 -22.92 -17.66
CA ILE A 17 -10.47 -21.56 -17.38
C ILE A 17 -11.45 -21.10 -18.48
N ARG A 18 -11.14 -21.35 -19.76
CA ARG A 18 -12.03 -21.00 -20.88
C ARG A 18 -13.33 -21.79 -20.87
N ALA A 19 -13.29 -23.06 -20.48
CA ALA A 19 -14.48 -23.92 -20.41
C ALA A 19 -15.38 -23.56 -19.22
N ASP A 20 -14.83 -22.93 -18.18
CA ASP A 20 -15.57 -22.53 -17.00
C ASP A 20 -16.21 -21.14 -17.14
N TRP A 21 -17.36 -21.08 -17.81
CA TRP A 21 -18.11 -19.84 -18.02
C TRP A 21 -18.44 -19.08 -16.73
N LYS A 22 -18.58 -19.79 -15.59
CA LYS A 22 -18.84 -19.18 -14.28
C LYS A 22 -17.67 -18.33 -13.79
N SER A 23 -16.43 -18.72 -14.13
CA SER A 23 -15.25 -17.91 -13.83
C SER A 23 -15.27 -16.59 -14.59
N TRP A 24 -15.72 -16.59 -15.86
CA TRP A 24 -15.85 -15.37 -16.66
C TRP A 24 -16.97 -14.46 -16.18
N VAL A 25 -18.11 -15.01 -15.75
CA VAL A 25 -19.18 -14.22 -15.12
C VAL A 25 -18.69 -13.57 -13.83
N PHE A 26 -17.92 -14.29 -13.01
CA PHE A 26 -17.33 -13.72 -11.80
C PHE A 26 -16.32 -12.60 -12.13
N ILE A 27 -15.44 -12.80 -13.12
CA ILE A 27 -14.50 -11.76 -13.55
C ILE A 27 -15.25 -10.53 -14.09
N LEU A 28 -16.32 -10.74 -14.86
CA LEU A 28 -17.18 -9.67 -15.36
C LEU A 28 -17.84 -8.89 -14.21
N PHE A 29 -18.36 -9.60 -13.22
CA PHE A 29 -18.92 -9.00 -12.02
C PHE A 29 -17.86 -8.16 -11.29
N LEU A 30 -16.65 -8.69 -11.09
CA LEU A 30 -15.56 -7.94 -10.46
C LEU A 30 -15.17 -6.71 -11.28
N LEU A 31 -15.10 -6.82 -12.62
CA LEU A 31 -14.83 -5.70 -13.53
C LEU A 31 -15.82 -4.54 -13.33
N ILE A 32 -17.11 -4.85 -13.26
CA ILE A 32 -18.18 -3.88 -13.03
C ILE A 32 -18.01 -3.25 -11.64
N LEU A 33 -17.78 -4.08 -10.62
CA LEU A 33 -17.63 -3.63 -9.24
C LEU A 33 -16.41 -2.71 -9.07
N GLY A 34 -15.26 -3.08 -9.63
CA GLY A 34 -14.02 -2.32 -9.51
C GLY A 34 -14.05 -1.00 -10.25
N TRP A 35 -14.74 -0.95 -11.38
CA TRP A 35 -14.99 0.31 -12.05
C TRP A 35 -15.85 1.26 -11.20
N TRP A 36 -16.89 0.75 -10.55
CA TRP A 36 -17.72 1.56 -9.64
C TRP A 36 -16.91 2.13 -8.47
N PHE A 37 -16.01 1.35 -7.87
CA PHE A 37 -15.13 1.82 -6.79
C PHE A 37 -14.06 2.81 -7.28
N ASN A 38 -13.53 2.62 -8.50
CA ASN A 38 -12.55 3.52 -9.09
C ASN A 38 -13.09 4.95 -9.23
N LEU A 39 -14.34 5.09 -9.71
CA LEU A 39 -15.02 6.38 -9.87
C LEU A 39 -15.26 7.13 -8.54
N ASN A 40 -15.35 6.39 -7.43
CA ASN A 40 -15.63 6.92 -6.09
C ASN A 40 -14.40 6.89 -5.17
N SER A 41 -13.20 6.72 -5.73
CA SER A 41 -11.97 6.60 -4.94
C SER A 41 -11.59 7.93 -4.31
N TYR A 42 -11.52 7.95 -2.97
CA TYR A 42 -10.98 9.09 -2.23
C TYR A 42 -9.44 9.11 -2.32
N VAL A 43 -8.87 10.31 -2.15
CA VAL A 43 -7.42 10.50 -2.16
C VAL A 43 -6.82 9.97 -0.85
N ASN A 44 -6.04 8.90 -0.93
CA ASN A 44 -5.33 8.34 0.23
C ASN A 44 -3.92 8.96 0.35
N PRO A 45 -3.52 9.51 1.52
CA PRO A 45 -2.17 10.04 1.73
C PRO A 45 -1.04 9.04 1.43
N ASP A 46 -1.22 7.76 1.74
CA ASP A 46 -0.23 6.71 1.42
C ASP A 46 -0.13 6.47 -0.09
N GLN A 47 -1.24 6.60 -0.83
CA GLN A 47 -1.24 6.51 -2.29
C GLN A 47 -0.44 7.65 -2.91
N ILE A 48 -0.53 8.87 -2.36
CA ILE A 48 0.25 10.02 -2.83
C ILE A 48 1.74 9.71 -2.77
N ARG A 49 2.24 9.08 -1.70
CA ARG A 49 3.66 8.72 -1.56
C ARG A 49 4.19 7.83 -2.68
N PHE A 50 3.36 6.95 -3.24
CA PHE A 50 3.72 6.15 -4.41
C PHE A 50 3.54 6.95 -5.71
N LEU A 51 2.50 7.78 -5.80
CA LEU A 51 2.23 8.59 -6.99
C LEU A 51 3.37 9.59 -7.28
N VAL A 52 3.88 10.28 -6.25
CA VAL A 52 4.88 11.35 -6.42
C VAL A 52 6.16 10.86 -7.10
N TYR A 53 6.66 9.66 -6.77
CA TYR A 53 7.81 9.09 -7.48
C TYR A 53 7.58 9.01 -8.99
N ALA A 54 6.42 8.49 -9.41
CA ALA A 54 6.11 8.35 -10.83
C ALA A 54 5.86 9.73 -11.46
N ASN A 55 5.24 10.64 -10.71
CA ASN A 55 4.96 12.00 -11.17
C ASN A 55 6.25 12.80 -11.40
N SER A 56 7.11 12.95 -10.39
CA SER A 56 8.35 13.73 -10.51
C SER A 56 9.27 13.15 -11.59
N MET A 57 9.40 11.82 -11.70
CA MET A 57 10.20 11.20 -12.76
C MET A 57 9.65 11.50 -14.18
N ILE A 58 8.33 11.52 -14.35
CA ILE A 58 7.71 11.69 -15.68
C ILE A 58 7.60 13.15 -16.07
N TYR A 59 7.22 14.04 -15.16
CA TYR A 59 6.97 15.46 -15.48
C TYR A 59 8.22 16.31 -15.29
N ASP A 60 8.95 16.10 -14.19
CA ASP A 60 10.03 16.98 -13.74
C ASP A 60 11.42 16.40 -14.01
N CYS A 61 11.51 15.09 -14.27
CA CYS A 61 12.73 14.33 -14.48
C CYS A 61 13.70 14.37 -13.28
N ASP A 62 13.17 14.46 -12.06
CA ASP A 62 13.93 14.48 -10.83
C ASP A 62 13.31 13.57 -9.74
N LEU A 63 13.85 13.66 -8.51
CA LEU A 63 13.31 13.05 -7.30
C LEU A 63 13.05 14.11 -6.21
N TYR A 64 12.65 15.31 -6.63
CA TYR A 64 12.36 16.43 -5.72
C TYR A 64 10.86 16.56 -5.53
N PHE A 65 10.34 16.17 -4.35
CA PHE A 65 8.91 16.00 -4.14
C PHE A 65 8.17 17.23 -3.59
N MET A 66 8.85 18.37 -3.35
CA MET A 66 8.25 19.52 -2.64
C MET A 66 7.05 20.08 -3.41
N ASN A 67 7.22 20.31 -4.71
CA ASN A 67 6.17 20.80 -5.60
C ASN A 67 4.95 19.87 -5.60
N ASP A 68 5.17 18.56 -5.69
CA ASP A 68 4.10 17.56 -5.72
C ASP A 68 3.35 17.47 -4.39
N PHE A 69 4.07 17.46 -3.27
CA PHE A 69 3.42 17.40 -1.97
C PHE A 69 2.69 18.70 -1.61
N ASP A 70 3.24 19.86 -1.98
CA ASP A 70 2.56 21.16 -1.88
C ASP A 70 1.31 21.19 -2.76
N GLU A 71 1.40 20.71 -4.01
CA GLU A 71 0.27 20.63 -4.94
C GLU A 71 -0.86 19.77 -4.37
N TYR A 72 -0.53 18.68 -3.69
CA TYR A 72 -1.50 17.74 -3.14
C TYR A 72 -1.90 18.01 -1.69
N SER A 73 -1.44 19.13 -1.11
CA SER A 73 -1.76 19.55 0.27
C SER A 73 -1.49 18.46 1.32
N MET A 74 -0.40 17.71 1.16
CA MET A 74 0.05 16.75 2.17
C MET A 74 0.42 17.48 3.48
N LEU A 75 -0.03 16.93 4.61
CA LEU A 75 0.19 17.56 5.93
C LEU A 75 1.68 17.72 6.24
N PRO A 76 2.09 18.83 6.90
CA PRO A 76 3.49 19.09 7.25
C PRO A 76 4.16 18.00 8.10
N LEU A 77 3.38 17.26 8.89
CA LEU A 77 3.81 16.10 9.68
C LEU A 77 4.40 14.96 8.83
N HIS A 78 4.33 15.03 7.50
CA HIS A 78 4.93 14.06 6.59
C HIS A 78 6.19 14.58 5.89
N TYR A 79 6.53 15.86 6.08
CA TYR A 79 7.79 16.41 5.63
C TYR A 79 8.87 16.16 6.68
N TYR A 80 9.93 15.49 6.26
CA TYR A 80 11.19 15.52 6.98
C TYR A 80 12.32 15.64 5.96
N ALA A 81 13.32 16.44 6.29
CA ALA A 81 14.52 16.53 5.49
C ALA A 81 15.39 15.30 5.75
N THR A 82 15.90 14.70 4.68
CA THR A 82 16.92 13.68 4.78
C THR A 82 18.29 14.31 5.04
N ALA A 83 19.26 13.51 5.46
CA ALA A 83 20.64 13.97 5.62
C ALA A 83 21.26 14.52 4.30
N ALA A 84 20.68 14.16 3.16
CA ALA A 84 21.09 14.63 1.83
C ALA A 84 20.37 15.93 1.40
N GLY A 85 19.50 16.50 2.25
CA GLY A 85 18.77 17.74 1.95
C GLY A 85 17.52 17.57 1.06
N TYR A 86 17.09 16.33 0.80
CA TYR A 86 15.84 16.04 0.10
C TYR A 86 14.67 15.91 1.08
N ILE A 87 13.45 16.00 0.56
CA ILE A 87 12.27 15.58 1.32
C ILE A 87 12.22 14.06 1.32
N GLY A 88 12.21 13.47 2.50
CA GLY A 88 12.20 12.04 2.63
C GLY A 88 10.86 11.42 2.22
N ASN A 89 10.95 10.33 1.46
CA ASN A 89 9.81 9.51 1.11
C ASN A 89 10.11 8.05 1.48
N HIS A 90 9.40 7.52 2.47
CA HIS A 90 9.62 6.16 2.95
C HIS A 90 9.01 5.07 2.06
N ALA A 91 8.12 5.45 1.13
CA ALA A 91 7.55 4.50 0.20
C ALA A 91 8.64 3.95 -0.72
N THR A 92 8.46 2.70 -1.14
CA THR A 92 9.30 2.06 -2.14
C THR A 92 8.89 2.50 -3.54
N ILE A 93 9.86 2.60 -4.46
CA ILE A 93 9.60 3.09 -5.83
C ILE A 93 8.91 2.05 -6.72
N GLY A 94 8.92 0.76 -6.34
CA GLY A 94 8.46 -0.31 -7.24
C GLY A 94 7.00 -0.20 -7.68
N SER A 95 6.09 0.24 -6.79
CA SER A 95 4.69 0.46 -7.18
C SER A 95 4.56 1.61 -8.19
N SER A 96 5.36 2.67 -8.02
CA SER A 96 5.39 3.82 -8.90
C SER A 96 5.81 3.46 -10.32
N ILE A 97 6.70 2.47 -10.48
CA ILE A 97 7.08 1.97 -11.81
C ILE A 97 5.88 1.34 -12.53
N PHE A 98 5.02 0.59 -11.83
CA PHE A 98 3.79 0.08 -12.45
C PHE A 98 2.83 1.18 -12.83
N PHE A 99 2.82 2.27 -12.08
CA PHE A 99 1.94 3.42 -12.32
C PHE A 99 2.46 4.32 -13.44
N SER A 100 3.77 4.30 -13.72
CA SER A 100 4.41 5.15 -14.72
C SER A 100 3.80 5.12 -16.13
N PRO A 101 3.35 3.97 -16.70
CA PRO A 101 2.81 3.95 -18.06
C PRO A 101 1.49 4.72 -18.19
N SER A 102 0.64 4.74 -17.17
CA SER A 102 -0.63 5.47 -17.23
C SER A 102 -0.42 6.98 -17.10
N LEU A 103 0.55 7.42 -16.28
CA LEU A 103 0.92 8.84 -16.18
C LEU A 103 1.63 9.34 -17.44
N LEU A 104 2.45 8.49 -18.07
CA LEU A 104 3.06 8.83 -19.36
C LEU A 104 1.99 8.97 -20.45
N LEU A 105 0.99 8.08 -20.46
CA LEU A 105 -0.16 8.19 -21.36
C LEU A 105 -0.94 9.48 -21.09
N GLU A 106 -1.22 9.83 -19.83
CA GLU A 106 -1.82 11.13 -19.47
C GLU A 106 -1.02 12.27 -20.09
N LYS A 107 0.31 12.29 -19.90
CA LYS A 107 1.17 13.38 -20.36
C LYS A 107 1.13 13.52 -21.88
N ILE A 108 1.12 12.40 -22.61
CA ILE A 108 1.07 12.39 -24.07
C ILE A 108 -0.29 12.92 -24.54
N VAL A 109 -1.39 12.42 -23.98
CA VAL A 109 -2.73 12.81 -24.43
C VAL A 109 -3.07 14.24 -24.02
N PHE A 110 -2.63 14.71 -22.85
CA PHE A 110 -2.73 16.12 -22.44
C PHE A 110 -1.99 17.05 -23.40
N ARG A 111 -0.79 16.67 -23.86
CA ARG A 111 -0.04 17.45 -24.87
C ARG A 111 -0.72 17.44 -26.24
N ALA A 112 -1.32 16.32 -26.63
CA ALA A 112 -2.05 16.20 -27.91
C ALA A 112 -3.39 16.95 -27.90
N SER A 113 -4.03 17.04 -26.74
CA SER A 113 -5.27 17.78 -26.54
C SER A 113 -4.99 19.24 -26.17
N HIS A 114 -4.65 20.07 -27.17
CA HIS A 114 -4.75 21.54 -27.07
C HIS A 114 -6.14 22.05 -26.60
N PHE A 115 -7.11 21.15 -26.46
CA PHE A 115 -8.50 21.35 -26.07
C PHE A 115 -8.75 21.48 -24.55
N HIS A 116 -7.78 21.18 -23.67
CA HIS A 116 -8.03 21.06 -22.22
C HIS A 116 -7.66 22.28 -21.35
N LYS A 117 -7.64 23.49 -21.93
CA LYS A 117 -7.43 24.76 -21.19
C LYS A 117 -8.51 25.06 -20.12
N THR A 118 -9.57 24.27 -20.03
CA THR A 118 -10.72 24.46 -19.14
C THR A 118 -10.62 23.75 -17.79
N MET A 119 -9.72 22.79 -17.61
CA MET A 119 -9.47 22.14 -16.32
C MET A 119 -8.35 22.89 -15.56
N LYS A 120 -8.68 24.08 -15.06
CA LYS A 120 -7.75 24.94 -14.30
C LYS A 120 -7.65 24.60 -12.82
N ASP A 121 -8.39 23.63 -12.31
CA ASP A 121 -8.34 23.26 -10.90
C ASP A 121 -7.32 22.14 -10.66
N LYS A 122 -6.30 22.41 -9.84
CA LYS A 122 -5.26 21.46 -9.42
C LYS A 122 -5.85 20.17 -8.87
N THR A 123 -7.01 20.25 -8.22
CA THR A 123 -7.70 19.10 -7.61
C THR A 123 -8.24 18.12 -8.65
N GLY A 124 -8.76 18.59 -9.79
CA GLY A 124 -9.26 17.74 -10.87
C GLY A 124 -8.16 16.91 -11.51
N ARG A 125 -6.97 17.50 -11.69
CA ARG A 125 -5.81 16.82 -12.27
C ARG A 125 -5.24 15.72 -11.37
N LEU A 126 -5.19 15.95 -10.05
CA LEU A 126 -4.80 14.92 -9.10
C LEU A 126 -5.78 13.72 -9.15
N GLN A 127 -7.08 14.00 -9.20
CA GLN A 127 -8.09 12.96 -9.26
C GLN A 127 -7.96 12.10 -10.53
N GLU A 128 -7.68 12.71 -11.68
CA GLU A 128 -7.43 11.99 -12.94
C GLU A 128 -6.23 11.03 -12.82
N LYS A 129 -5.10 11.52 -12.30
CA LYS A 129 -3.91 10.70 -12.07
C LYS A 129 -4.21 9.53 -11.14
N ILE A 130 -4.95 9.78 -10.06
CA ILE A 130 -5.36 8.75 -9.10
C ILE A 130 -6.26 7.69 -9.75
N SER A 131 -7.26 8.09 -10.53
CA SER A 131 -8.15 7.17 -11.25
C SER A 131 -7.39 6.25 -12.20
N LEU A 132 -6.42 6.81 -12.95
CA LEU A 132 -5.54 6.06 -13.84
C LEU A 132 -4.66 5.03 -13.10
N VAL A 133 -4.08 5.44 -11.97
CA VAL A 133 -3.31 4.54 -11.09
C VAL A 133 -4.19 3.42 -10.55
N ASN A 134 -5.38 3.78 -10.05
CA ASN A 134 -6.35 2.83 -9.50
C ASN A 134 -6.81 1.83 -10.58
N PHE A 135 -6.94 2.28 -11.83
CA PHE A 135 -7.34 1.43 -12.95
C PHE A 135 -6.27 0.39 -13.29
N LEU A 136 -4.98 0.78 -13.30
CA LEU A 136 -3.89 -0.17 -13.49
C LEU A 136 -3.81 -1.20 -12.36
N SER A 137 -3.96 -0.76 -11.10
CA SER A 137 -4.07 -1.67 -9.96
C SER A 137 -5.24 -2.62 -10.11
N PHE A 138 -6.36 -2.13 -10.66
CA PHE A 138 -7.51 -2.97 -10.91
C PHE A 138 -7.21 -4.10 -11.92
N ILE A 139 -6.57 -3.78 -13.05
CA ILE A 139 -6.08 -4.77 -14.03
C ILE A 139 -5.11 -5.77 -13.39
N MET A 140 -4.18 -5.31 -12.57
CA MET A 140 -3.22 -6.17 -11.87
C MET A 140 -3.92 -7.17 -10.94
N GLY A 141 -5.00 -6.78 -10.25
CA GLY A 141 -5.80 -7.68 -9.43
C GLY A 141 -6.53 -8.76 -10.24
N ILE A 142 -7.08 -8.42 -11.42
CA ILE A 142 -7.68 -9.41 -12.32
C ILE A 142 -6.63 -10.40 -12.82
N ALA A 143 -5.47 -9.88 -13.26
CA ALA A 143 -4.37 -10.72 -13.71
C ALA A 143 -3.90 -11.66 -12.60
N THR A 144 -3.82 -11.18 -11.36
CA THR A 144 -3.52 -11.99 -10.17
C THR A 144 -4.51 -13.13 -10.00
N ILE A 145 -5.82 -12.86 -10.05
CA ILE A 145 -6.87 -13.88 -9.92
C ILE A 145 -6.74 -14.94 -11.01
N LEU A 146 -6.55 -14.52 -12.26
CA LEU A 146 -6.39 -15.41 -13.40
C LEU A 146 -5.16 -16.31 -13.28
N ILE A 147 -4.03 -15.74 -12.84
CA ILE A 147 -2.80 -16.51 -12.63
C ILE A 147 -2.97 -17.49 -11.44
N CYS A 148 -3.60 -17.07 -10.34
CA CYS A 148 -3.92 -17.95 -9.22
C CYS A 148 -4.82 -19.11 -9.64
N MET A 149 -5.86 -18.86 -10.46
CA MET A 149 -6.69 -19.93 -11.02
C MET A 149 -5.87 -20.85 -11.93
N MET A 150 -4.99 -20.30 -12.77
CA MET A 150 -4.13 -21.09 -13.65
C MET A 150 -3.18 -21.99 -12.85
N LEU A 151 -2.55 -21.47 -11.80
CA LEU A 151 -1.70 -22.25 -10.90
C LEU A 151 -2.51 -23.32 -10.17
N GLY A 152 -3.71 -22.96 -9.69
CA GLY A 152 -4.65 -23.88 -9.06
C GLY A 152 -5.05 -25.04 -9.97
N TYR A 153 -5.50 -24.78 -11.20
CA TYR A 153 -5.87 -25.83 -12.16
C TYR A 153 -4.69 -26.68 -12.62
N ARG A 154 -3.48 -26.10 -12.63
CA ARG A 154 -2.26 -26.86 -12.93
C ARG A 154 -1.86 -27.77 -11.77
N TYR A 155 -2.07 -27.32 -10.54
CA TYR A 155 -1.85 -28.09 -9.33
C TYR A 155 -2.88 -29.21 -9.19
N GLU A 156 -4.17 -28.86 -9.19
CA GLU A 156 -5.30 -29.80 -9.10
C GLU A 156 -6.50 -29.32 -9.95
N PRO A 157 -6.86 -30.00 -11.05
CA PRO A 157 -7.88 -29.53 -11.99
C PRO A 157 -9.31 -29.81 -11.52
N THR A 158 -9.71 -29.30 -10.35
CA THR A 158 -11.04 -29.53 -9.76
C THR A 158 -11.89 -28.25 -9.73
N GLY A 159 -13.21 -28.42 -9.54
CA GLY A 159 -14.13 -27.30 -9.31
C GLY A 159 -13.84 -26.48 -8.03
N SER A 160 -13.00 -27.02 -7.14
CA SER A 160 -12.58 -26.33 -5.91
C SER A 160 -11.66 -25.13 -6.20
N VAL A 161 -10.98 -25.08 -7.36
CA VAL A 161 -10.07 -23.99 -7.74
C VAL A 161 -10.80 -22.65 -7.79
N ARG A 162 -11.84 -22.53 -8.64
CA ARG A 162 -12.63 -21.30 -8.75
C ARG A 162 -13.17 -20.87 -7.40
N GLN A 163 -13.79 -21.80 -6.67
CA GLN A 163 -14.40 -21.50 -5.38
C GLN A 163 -13.37 -20.97 -4.36
N SER A 164 -12.21 -21.61 -4.27
CA SER A 164 -11.15 -21.20 -3.33
C SER A 164 -10.67 -19.78 -3.64
N VAL A 165 -10.42 -19.48 -4.91
CA VAL A 165 -9.96 -18.15 -5.33
C VAL A 165 -11.04 -17.10 -5.06
N VAL A 166 -12.30 -17.36 -5.42
CA VAL A 166 -13.43 -16.44 -5.15
C VAL A 166 -13.55 -16.15 -3.65
N GLN A 167 -13.55 -17.20 -2.83
CA GLN A 167 -13.69 -17.05 -1.39
C GLN A 167 -12.50 -16.30 -0.78
N LEU A 168 -11.28 -16.48 -1.28
CA LEU A 168 -10.13 -15.72 -0.79
C LEU A 168 -10.12 -14.27 -1.27
N VAL A 169 -10.58 -13.99 -2.51
CA VAL A 169 -10.74 -12.61 -2.98
C VAL A 169 -11.65 -11.84 -2.04
N LEU A 170 -12.80 -12.42 -1.66
CA LEU A 170 -13.82 -11.77 -0.83
C LEU A 170 -13.56 -11.86 0.68
N GLY A 171 -12.95 -12.94 1.13
CA GLY A 171 -12.75 -13.27 2.56
C GLY A 171 -11.37 -12.93 3.10
N THR A 172 -10.62 -12.06 2.43
CA THR A 172 -9.31 -11.59 2.89
C THR A 172 -9.15 -10.09 2.64
N PRO A 173 -8.10 -9.43 3.18
CA PRO A 173 -7.86 -8.01 2.94
C PRO A 173 -7.62 -7.66 1.46
N PHE A 174 -7.39 -8.66 0.61
CA PHE A 174 -7.27 -8.46 -0.83
C PHE A 174 -8.44 -7.64 -1.39
N CYS A 175 -9.70 -7.95 -1.00
CA CYS A 175 -10.88 -7.20 -1.44
C CYS A 175 -10.77 -5.70 -1.11
N PHE A 176 -10.44 -5.39 0.14
CA PHE A 176 -10.34 -4.02 0.65
C PHE A 176 -9.25 -3.22 -0.05
N TYR A 177 -8.04 -3.78 -0.14
CA TYR A 177 -6.94 -3.10 -0.81
C TYR A 177 -7.09 -3.05 -2.33
N TRP A 178 -7.94 -3.90 -2.91
CA TRP A 178 -8.22 -3.86 -4.32
C TRP A 178 -9.28 -2.84 -4.70
N PHE A 179 -10.33 -2.69 -3.88
CA PHE A 179 -11.45 -1.81 -4.19
C PHE A 179 -11.38 -0.46 -3.48
N CYS A 180 -10.99 -0.41 -2.21
CA CYS A 180 -11.01 0.80 -1.41
C CYS A 180 -9.67 1.55 -1.41
N GLN A 181 -8.56 0.85 -1.57
CA GLN A 181 -7.21 1.45 -1.62
C GLN A 181 -6.33 0.90 -2.76
N PRO A 182 -6.79 0.88 -4.03
CA PRO A 182 -6.04 0.29 -5.14
C PRO A 182 -4.68 0.95 -5.42
N GLY A 183 -4.50 2.24 -5.10
CA GLY A 183 -3.29 2.97 -5.45
C GLY A 183 -2.09 2.82 -4.51
N VAL A 184 -2.14 1.91 -3.54
CA VAL A 184 -1.00 1.60 -2.66
C VAL A 184 -0.28 0.31 -3.09
N SER A 185 0.82 -0.04 -2.42
CA SER A 185 1.71 -1.14 -2.83
C SER A 185 1.13 -2.55 -2.75
N HIS A 186 0.00 -2.78 -2.07
CA HIS A 186 -0.51 -4.13 -1.82
C HIS A 186 -0.86 -4.91 -3.09
N ILE A 187 -1.64 -4.34 -4.01
CA ILE A 187 -2.02 -5.03 -5.26
C ILE A 187 -0.84 -5.24 -6.21
N PRO A 188 0.02 -4.23 -6.48
CA PRO A 188 1.28 -4.46 -7.19
C PRO A 188 2.14 -5.57 -6.57
N SER A 189 2.16 -5.66 -5.24
CA SER A 189 2.91 -6.68 -4.50
C SER A 189 2.34 -8.07 -4.74
N VAL A 190 1.03 -8.26 -4.57
CA VAL A 190 0.39 -9.58 -4.80
C VAL A 190 0.58 -10.01 -6.25
N PHE A 191 0.45 -9.08 -7.20
CA PHE A 191 0.68 -9.35 -8.62
C PHE A 191 2.10 -9.83 -8.89
N CYS A 192 3.12 -9.11 -8.40
CA CYS A 192 4.53 -9.50 -8.57
C CYS A 192 4.83 -10.87 -7.98
N VAL A 193 4.38 -11.13 -6.76
CA VAL A 193 4.61 -12.43 -6.09
C VAL A 193 3.90 -13.55 -6.85
N THR A 194 2.67 -13.31 -7.32
CA THR A 194 1.92 -14.30 -8.08
C THR A 194 2.58 -14.60 -9.43
N PHE A 195 3.10 -13.57 -10.11
CA PHE A 195 3.88 -13.73 -11.33
C PHE A 195 5.20 -14.46 -11.09
N PHE A 196 5.91 -14.13 -10.00
CA PHE A 196 7.14 -14.81 -9.56
C PHE A 196 6.90 -16.31 -9.31
N LEU A 197 5.82 -16.65 -8.59
CA LEU A 197 5.41 -18.04 -8.36
C LEU A 197 5.07 -18.75 -9.66
N ALA A 198 4.33 -18.10 -10.55
CA ALA A 198 3.99 -18.67 -11.85
C ALA A 198 5.23 -18.93 -12.70
N PHE A 199 6.15 -17.98 -12.77
CA PHE A 199 7.42 -18.15 -13.47
C PHE A 199 8.21 -19.35 -12.92
N GLY A 200 8.37 -19.43 -11.60
CA GLY A 200 9.04 -20.57 -10.95
C GLY A 200 8.37 -21.90 -11.28
N TRP A 201 7.04 -21.95 -11.18
CA TRP A 201 6.28 -23.17 -11.45
C TRP A 201 6.41 -23.65 -12.90
N PHE A 202 6.31 -22.75 -13.89
CA PHE A 202 6.37 -23.12 -15.31
C PHE A 202 7.79 -23.35 -15.83
N THR A 203 8.79 -22.79 -15.17
CA THR A 203 10.20 -22.98 -15.56
C THR A 203 10.91 -24.05 -14.72
N ARG A 204 10.19 -24.73 -13.81
CA ARG A 204 10.79 -25.65 -12.84
C ARG A 204 11.68 -26.73 -13.43
N GLU A 205 11.24 -27.35 -14.51
CA GLU A 205 11.97 -28.44 -15.18
C GLU A 205 13.13 -27.94 -16.07
N GLN A 206 13.26 -26.63 -16.25
CA GLN A 206 14.33 -26.04 -17.05
C GLN A 206 15.61 -25.92 -16.22
N ILE A 207 16.71 -26.45 -16.77
CA ILE A 207 18.06 -26.42 -16.17
C ILE A 207 18.91 -25.27 -16.76
N ASN A 208 18.30 -24.36 -17.53
CA ASN A 208 19.01 -23.27 -18.18
C ASN A 208 19.55 -22.24 -17.16
N PRO A 209 20.86 -21.91 -17.13
CA PRO A 209 21.40 -20.87 -16.26
C PRO A 209 20.71 -19.50 -16.37
N ALA A 210 20.25 -19.11 -17.58
CA ALA A 210 19.54 -17.85 -17.80
C ALA A 210 18.23 -17.75 -17.00
N LYS A 211 17.61 -18.89 -16.67
CA LYS A 211 16.43 -18.94 -15.80
C LYS A 211 16.71 -18.24 -14.47
N TRP A 212 17.86 -18.48 -13.86
CA TRP A 212 18.19 -17.94 -12.53
C TRP A 212 18.32 -16.42 -12.56
N VAL A 213 18.90 -15.87 -13.63
CA VAL A 213 18.96 -14.41 -13.83
C VAL A 213 17.56 -13.82 -13.94
N VAL A 214 16.67 -14.42 -14.75
CA VAL A 214 15.28 -13.93 -14.90
C VAL A 214 14.48 -14.11 -13.61
N PHE A 215 14.64 -15.23 -12.91
CA PHE A 215 13.98 -15.49 -11.63
C PHE A 215 14.41 -14.45 -10.59
N GLY A 216 15.72 -14.16 -10.55
CA GLY A 216 16.31 -13.11 -9.73
C GLY A 216 15.76 -11.74 -10.08
N LEU A 217 15.70 -11.38 -11.37
CA LEU A 217 15.19 -10.10 -11.85
C LEU A 217 13.73 -9.87 -11.41
N ILE A 218 12.87 -10.85 -11.61
CA ILE A 218 11.46 -10.78 -11.19
C ILE A 218 11.36 -10.66 -9.67
N GLY A 219 12.16 -11.42 -8.91
CA GLY A 219 12.17 -11.37 -7.46
C GLY A 219 12.73 -10.05 -6.90
N GLY A 220 13.77 -9.49 -7.52
CA GLY A 220 14.33 -8.18 -7.19
C GLY A 220 13.32 -7.07 -7.44
N PHE A 221 12.60 -7.14 -8.56
CA PHE A 221 11.51 -6.22 -8.83
C PHE A 221 10.35 -6.37 -7.81
N ALA A 222 9.98 -7.60 -7.44
CA ALA A 222 8.98 -7.86 -6.40
C ALA A 222 9.41 -7.29 -5.04
N ALA A 223 10.69 -7.43 -4.67
CA ALA A 223 11.25 -6.84 -3.46
C ALA A 223 11.29 -5.30 -3.52
N MET A 224 11.50 -4.73 -4.70
CA MET A 224 11.42 -3.27 -4.89
C MET A 224 9.98 -2.74 -4.76
N VAL A 225 8.96 -3.54 -5.05
CA VAL A 225 7.56 -3.16 -4.76
C VAL A 225 7.32 -3.15 -3.25
N ARG A 226 7.75 -4.19 -2.54
CA ARG A 226 7.75 -4.25 -1.08
C ARG A 226 8.95 -5.08 -0.62
N ASN A 227 9.81 -4.51 0.21
CA ASN A 227 11.06 -5.16 0.65
C ASN A 227 10.83 -6.56 1.24
N GLN A 228 9.71 -6.75 1.92
CA GLN A 228 9.26 -8.00 2.52
C GLN A 228 9.05 -9.15 1.50
N ASN A 229 8.83 -8.84 0.21
CA ASN A 229 8.70 -9.85 -0.84
C ASN A 229 10.01 -10.62 -1.10
N VAL A 230 11.16 -10.13 -0.61
CA VAL A 230 12.44 -10.84 -0.68
C VAL A 230 12.35 -12.24 -0.04
N LEU A 231 11.44 -12.46 0.92
CA LEU A 231 11.22 -13.76 1.56
C LEU A 231 10.80 -14.85 0.57
N PHE A 232 10.18 -14.49 -0.56
CA PHE A 232 9.79 -15.47 -1.58
C PHE A 232 10.99 -16.10 -2.30
N PHE A 233 12.21 -15.56 -2.15
CA PHE A 233 13.43 -16.21 -2.64
C PHE A 233 13.72 -17.57 -1.98
N ILE A 234 13.04 -17.91 -0.87
CA ILE A 234 13.07 -19.26 -0.32
C ILE A 234 12.71 -20.30 -1.40
N ILE A 235 11.79 -19.98 -2.32
CA ILE A 235 11.38 -20.90 -3.39
C ILE A 235 12.51 -21.23 -4.37
N PRO A 236 13.12 -20.26 -5.10
CA PRO A 236 14.22 -20.57 -6.01
C PRO A 236 15.43 -21.14 -5.28
N LEU A 237 15.72 -20.73 -4.04
CA LEU A 237 16.82 -21.30 -3.26
C LEU A 237 16.57 -22.78 -2.91
N TRP A 238 15.34 -23.10 -2.51
CA TRP A 238 14.91 -24.49 -2.29
C TRP A 238 14.99 -25.31 -3.58
N GLU A 239 14.58 -24.72 -4.70
CA GLU A 239 14.65 -25.36 -6.01
C GLU A 239 16.09 -25.62 -6.45
N ILE A 240 17.01 -24.66 -6.30
CA ILE A 240 18.45 -24.83 -6.56
C ILE A 240 19.01 -25.98 -5.72
N TRP A 241 18.62 -26.06 -4.44
CA TRP A 241 19.04 -27.13 -3.55
C TRP A 241 18.56 -28.50 -4.04
N LEU A 242 17.29 -28.63 -4.43
CA LEU A 242 16.73 -29.86 -4.97
C LEU A 242 17.38 -30.27 -6.30
N GLN A 243 17.52 -29.34 -7.25
CA GLN A 243 18.09 -29.61 -8.57
C GLN A 243 19.55 -30.05 -8.49
N HIS A 244 20.34 -29.45 -7.58
CA HIS A 244 21.78 -29.71 -7.44
C HIS A 244 22.11 -30.53 -6.20
N LYS A 245 21.20 -31.37 -5.71
CA LYS A 245 21.44 -32.22 -4.53
C LYS A 245 22.56 -33.24 -4.79
N ASN A 246 22.62 -33.79 -6.01
CA ASN A 246 23.58 -34.81 -6.43
C ASN A 246 24.65 -34.29 -7.41
N HIS A 247 24.73 -32.97 -7.62
CA HIS A 247 25.68 -32.34 -8.54
C HIS A 247 26.84 -31.67 -7.79
N LYS A 248 27.90 -31.30 -8.52
CA LYS A 248 29.05 -30.55 -7.96
C LYS A 248 28.57 -29.24 -7.33
N VAL A 249 29.14 -28.90 -6.17
CA VAL A 249 28.87 -27.65 -5.42
C VAL A 249 28.99 -26.40 -6.30
N VAL A 250 29.90 -26.42 -7.29
CA VAL A 250 30.10 -25.34 -8.28
C VAL A 250 28.80 -24.97 -9.00
N ASN A 251 27.96 -25.94 -9.40
CA ASN A 251 26.71 -25.66 -10.10
C ASN A 251 25.70 -24.95 -9.18
N ARG A 252 25.66 -25.34 -7.90
CA ARG A 252 24.83 -24.68 -6.89
C ARG A 252 25.26 -23.23 -6.68
N LEU A 253 26.56 -22.99 -6.55
CA LEU A 253 27.13 -21.66 -6.40
C LEU A 253 26.85 -20.80 -7.64
N GLN A 254 27.02 -21.35 -8.84
CA GLN A 254 26.72 -20.66 -10.10
C GLN A 254 25.23 -20.26 -10.19
N SER A 255 24.30 -21.20 -9.94
CA SER A 255 22.86 -20.89 -9.94
C SER A 255 22.49 -19.83 -8.91
N THR A 256 23.08 -19.90 -7.71
CA THR A 256 22.84 -18.92 -6.64
C THR A 256 23.41 -17.55 -7.00
N PHE A 257 24.61 -17.51 -7.59
CA PHE A 257 25.23 -16.27 -8.07
C PHE A 257 24.39 -15.61 -9.16
N LEU A 258 23.92 -16.38 -10.15
CA LEU A 258 23.05 -15.86 -11.23
C LEU A 258 21.70 -15.38 -10.71
N LEU A 259 21.13 -16.06 -9.72
CA LEU A 259 19.93 -15.62 -9.02
C LEU A 259 20.17 -14.28 -8.29
N GLY A 260 21.28 -14.17 -7.57
CA GLY A 260 21.69 -12.94 -6.87
C GLY A 260 21.98 -11.78 -7.82
N SER A 261 22.64 -12.03 -8.96
CA SER A 261 22.89 -10.99 -9.96
C SER A 261 21.58 -10.49 -10.58
N GLY A 262 20.65 -11.39 -10.88
CA GLY A 262 19.31 -11.02 -11.34
C GLY A 262 18.57 -10.17 -10.30
N PHE A 263 18.63 -10.57 -9.02
CA PHE A 263 18.03 -9.80 -7.91
C PHE A 263 18.59 -8.38 -7.85
N LEU A 264 19.92 -8.23 -7.86
CA LEU A 264 20.55 -6.91 -7.82
C LEU A 264 20.17 -6.06 -9.03
N MET A 265 20.06 -6.64 -10.22
CA MET A 265 19.56 -5.93 -11.40
C MET A 265 18.13 -5.41 -11.18
N GLY A 266 17.22 -6.27 -10.69
CA GLY A 266 15.81 -5.91 -10.48
C GLY A 266 15.58 -4.93 -9.31
N PHE A 267 16.43 -4.97 -8.30
CA PHE A 267 16.36 -4.12 -7.11
C PHE A 267 17.24 -2.86 -7.19
N SER A 268 18.08 -2.74 -8.23
CA SER A 268 19.06 -1.67 -8.40
C SER A 268 18.45 -0.27 -8.30
N LEU A 269 17.28 -0.06 -8.91
CA LEU A 269 16.62 1.25 -8.87
C LEU A 269 16.23 1.66 -7.45
N GLN A 270 15.79 0.72 -6.61
CA GLN A 270 15.49 1.00 -5.20
C GLN A 270 16.74 1.42 -4.43
N LEU A 271 17.89 0.78 -4.68
CA LEU A 271 19.17 1.14 -4.07
C LEU A 271 19.60 2.54 -4.50
N SER A 272 19.46 2.87 -5.79
CA SER A 272 19.79 4.20 -6.31
C SER A 272 18.93 5.29 -5.67
N VAL A 273 17.61 5.07 -5.57
CA VAL A 273 16.70 6.01 -4.91
C VAL A 273 17.08 6.22 -3.45
N TRP A 274 17.41 5.16 -2.72
CA TRP A 274 17.84 5.28 -1.33
C TRP A 274 19.17 6.01 -1.17
N MET A 275 20.14 5.76 -2.06
CA MET A 275 21.40 6.51 -2.08
C MET A 275 21.18 8.00 -2.36
N ILE A 276 20.30 8.34 -3.30
CA ILE A 276 20.00 9.75 -3.64
C ILE A 276 19.26 10.42 -2.49
N LEU A 277 18.15 9.83 -2.02
CA LEU A 277 17.31 10.47 -1.02
C LEU A 277 17.95 10.45 0.37
N PHE A 278 18.58 9.36 0.79
CA PHE A 278 19.02 9.17 2.18
C PHE A 278 20.54 9.10 2.36
N GLY A 279 21.32 9.09 1.26
CA GLY A 279 22.79 8.96 1.32
C GLY A 279 23.29 7.58 1.75
N LYS A 280 22.40 6.57 1.84
CA LYS A 280 22.73 5.21 2.29
C LYS A 280 22.02 4.16 1.42
N PRO A 281 22.64 2.99 1.16
CA PRO A 281 22.07 1.98 0.27
C PRO A 281 20.94 1.18 0.92
N VAL A 282 20.67 1.41 2.21
CA VAL A 282 19.54 0.84 2.94
C VAL A 282 18.95 1.96 3.80
N SER A 283 17.75 2.41 3.44
CA SER A 283 16.95 3.31 4.27
C SER A 283 16.00 2.46 5.12
N GLY A 284 16.46 2.09 6.30
CA GLY A 284 15.69 1.30 7.27
C GLY A 284 15.07 2.19 8.34
N ILE A 285 14.12 3.07 7.99
CA ILE A 285 13.42 3.89 9.01
C ILE A 285 12.52 3.01 9.93
N HIS A 286 12.41 1.72 9.62
CA HIS A 286 11.71 0.73 10.45
C HIS A 286 12.64 -0.24 11.19
N ALA A 287 13.97 -0.19 11.01
CA ALA A 287 14.86 -1.11 11.72
C ALA A 287 14.86 -0.83 13.24
N GLU A 288 14.73 0.44 13.61
CA GLU A 288 14.57 0.88 15.00
C GLU A 288 13.17 0.56 15.58
N ALA A 289 12.22 0.22 14.72
CA ALA A 289 10.85 -0.15 15.08
C ALA A 289 10.63 -1.67 15.23
N MET A 290 11.70 -2.48 15.27
CA MET A 290 11.60 -3.94 15.35
C MET A 290 11.98 -4.48 16.75
N LYS A 291 11.05 -5.18 17.39
CA LYS A 291 11.22 -5.94 18.64
C LYS A 291 11.51 -7.42 18.34
N TRP A 292 12.66 -7.71 17.73
CA TRP A 292 13.06 -9.07 17.31
C TRP A 292 12.99 -10.14 18.39
N ARG A 293 13.23 -9.78 19.66
CA ARG A 293 13.21 -10.71 20.80
C ARG A 293 11.85 -10.84 21.49
N HIS A 294 10.89 -9.97 21.14
CA HIS A 294 9.56 -9.93 21.75
C HIS A 294 8.45 -9.87 20.69
N PRO A 295 8.36 -10.89 19.81
CA PRO A 295 7.39 -10.90 18.72
C PRO A 295 5.96 -11.09 19.25
N GLN A 296 5.05 -10.23 18.83
CA GLN A 296 3.62 -10.26 19.18
C GLN A 296 2.83 -11.26 18.31
N ILE A 297 3.29 -12.52 18.25
CA ILE A 297 2.76 -13.53 17.31
C ILE A 297 1.27 -13.75 17.53
N ILE A 298 0.86 -13.98 18.77
CA ILE A 298 -0.54 -14.27 19.11
C ILE A 298 -1.44 -13.08 18.71
N LEU A 299 -1.02 -11.85 19.01
CA LEU A 299 -1.79 -10.66 18.66
C LEU A 299 -1.89 -10.46 17.14
N SER A 300 -0.77 -10.63 16.41
CA SER A 300 -0.75 -10.50 14.95
C SER A 300 -1.69 -11.48 14.23
N LEU A 301 -1.96 -12.64 14.85
CA LEU A 301 -2.82 -13.68 14.28
C LEU A 301 -4.25 -13.62 14.79
N PHE A 302 -4.45 -13.32 16.08
CA PHE A 302 -5.73 -13.54 16.77
C PHE A 302 -6.31 -12.29 17.45
N SER A 303 -5.70 -11.11 17.29
CA SER A 303 -6.27 -9.89 17.85
C SER A 303 -7.57 -9.48 17.14
N LEU A 304 -8.52 -8.94 17.91
CA LEU A 304 -9.69 -8.23 17.38
C LEU A 304 -9.29 -6.94 16.65
N TYR A 305 -8.11 -6.40 16.97
CA TYR A 305 -7.50 -5.27 16.28
C TYR A 305 -6.59 -5.78 15.18
N HIS A 306 -7.16 -6.00 13.99
CA HIS A 306 -6.48 -6.36 12.74
C HIS A 306 -5.80 -7.74 12.67
N GLY A 307 -6.05 -8.63 13.63
CA GLY A 307 -5.46 -9.98 13.64
C GLY A 307 -5.86 -10.82 12.42
N LEU A 308 -4.88 -11.49 11.81
CA LEU A 308 -5.04 -12.19 10.52
C LEU A 308 -6.22 -13.18 10.49
N PHE A 309 -6.34 -14.05 11.49
CA PHE A 309 -7.36 -15.10 11.51
C PHE A 309 -8.70 -14.63 12.04
N ILE A 310 -8.75 -13.55 12.82
CA ILE A 310 -10.02 -12.96 13.24
C ILE A 310 -10.64 -12.20 12.08
N TRP A 311 -9.87 -11.37 11.39
CA TRP A 311 -10.37 -10.55 10.27
C TRP A 311 -10.51 -11.36 8.98
N SER A 312 -9.84 -12.51 8.86
CA SER A 312 -9.94 -13.38 7.68
C SER A 312 -9.90 -14.86 8.05
N PRO A 313 -10.95 -15.39 8.72
CA PRO A 313 -10.95 -16.75 9.27
C PRO A 313 -10.75 -17.85 8.22
N ILE A 314 -11.07 -17.58 6.96
CA ILE A 314 -10.85 -18.52 5.85
C ILE A 314 -9.36 -18.90 5.71
N ILE A 315 -8.45 -18.01 6.09
CA ILE A 315 -7.00 -18.25 6.01
C ILE A 315 -6.60 -19.40 6.94
N VAL A 316 -7.34 -19.69 8.01
CA VAL A 316 -7.08 -20.88 8.85
C VAL A 316 -7.14 -22.16 8.02
N MET A 317 -8.17 -22.33 7.18
CA MET A 317 -8.27 -23.49 6.28
C MET A 317 -7.18 -23.49 5.21
N SER A 318 -6.82 -22.31 4.67
CA SER A 318 -5.67 -22.18 3.76
C SER A 318 -4.37 -22.66 4.40
N VAL A 319 -4.09 -22.25 5.64
CA VAL A 319 -2.87 -22.62 6.37
C VAL A 319 -2.87 -24.10 6.73
N LEU A 320 -4.00 -24.67 7.17
CA LEU A 320 -4.13 -26.12 7.38
C LEU A 320 -3.86 -26.90 6.09
N GLY A 321 -4.34 -26.40 4.95
CA GLY A 321 -4.03 -26.92 3.64
C GLY A 321 -2.53 -26.84 3.31
N LEU A 322 -1.88 -25.70 3.57
CA LEU A 322 -0.41 -25.56 3.39
C LEU A 322 0.37 -26.55 4.27
N ILE A 323 -0.04 -26.75 5.52
CA ILE A 323 0.57 -27.72 6.44
C ILE A 323 0.38 -29.15 5.91
N HIS A 324 -0.81 -29.51 5.44
CA HIS A 324 -1.05 -30.84 4.88
C HIS A 324 -0.22 -31.06 3.60
N MET A 325 -0.15 -30.03 2.73
CA MET A 325 0.66 -30.06 1.52
C MET A 325 2.14 -30.24 1.83
N ALA A 326 2.67 -29.55 2.84
CA ALA A 326 4.06 -29.69 3.30
C ALA A 326 4.35 -31.10 3.86
N LYS A 327 3.36 -31.76 4.48
CA LYS A 327 3.50 -33.14 4.95
C LYS A 327 3.44 -34.16 3.81
N ARG A 328 2.56 -33.96 2.82
CA ARG A 328 2.34 -34.89 1.70
C ARG A 328 3.39 -34.77 0.60
N ASN A 329 3.80 -33.54 0.29
CA ASN A 329 4.79 -33.24 -0.72
C ASN A 329 5.74 -32.14 -0.22
N PRO A 330 6.73 -32.51 0.63
CA PRO A 330 7.63 -31.55 1.28
C PRO A 330 8.37 -30.66 0.29
N ASP A 331 8.79 -31.19 -0.86
CA ASP A 331 9.53 -30.46 -1.89
C ASP A 331 8.75 -29.27 -2.47
N HIS A 332 7.42 -29.29 -2.36
CA HIS A 332 6.54 -28.23 -2.85
C HIS A 332 5.92 -27.42 -1.70
N GLY A 333 5.49 -28.10 -0.63
CA GLY A 333 4.75 -27.44 0.45
C GLY A 333 5.63 -26.76 1.49
N MET A 334 6.84 -27.29 1.78
CA MET A 334 7.72 -26.68 2.77
C MET A 334 8.16 -25.26 2.44
N PRO A 335 8.62 -24.91 1.22
CA PRO A 335 9.02 -23.53 0.93
C PRO A 335 7.87 -22.55 1.15
N PHE A 336 6.63 -22.91 0.81
CA PHE A 336 5.46 -22.05 1.02
C PHE A 336 5.11 -21.90 2.51
N LEU A 337 5.19 -22.99 3.28
CA LEU A 337 4.95 -22.95 4.73
C LEU A 337 6.02 -22.14 5.46
N ILE A 338 7.30 -22.30 5.10
CA ILE A 338 8.40 -21.53 5.69
C ILE A 338 8.22 -20.05 5.38
N ILE A 339 7.88 -19.68 4.14
CA ILE A 339 7.58 -18.29 3.78
C ILE A 339 6.49 -17.74 4.70
N PHE A 340 5.36 -18.43 4.85
CA PHE A 340 4.28 -17.96 5.72
C PHE A 340 4.73 -17.78 7.18
N ILE A 341 5.47 -18.74 7.73
CA ILE A 341 6.00 -18.66 9.11
C ILE A 341 6.95 -17.46 9.26
N CYS A 342 7.86 -17.25 8.31
CA CYS A 342 8.77 -16.10 8.33
C CYS A 342 8.00 -14.77 8.24
N GLN A 343 6.94 -14.71 7.42
CA GLN A 343 6.09 -13.53 7.32
C GLN A 343 5.39 -13.23 8.64
N VAL A 344 4.84 -14.25 9.31
CA VAL A 344 4.24 -14.10 10.65
C VAL A 344 5.26 -13.56 11.64
N TYR A 345 6.46 -14.14 11.68
CA TYR A 345 7.50 -13.74 12.62
C TYR A 345 7.93 -12.28 12.42
N ILE A 346 8.23 -11.89 11.18
CA ILE A 346 8.68 -10.53 10.87
C ILE A 346 7.58 -9.51 11.18
N ASN A 347 6.34 -9.79 10.81
CA ASN A 347 5.21 -8.91 11.12
C ASN A 347 4.98 -8.76 12.62
N ALA A 348 5.07 -9.85 13.36
CA ALA A 348 4.96 -9.86 14.82
C ALA A 348 6.10 -9.10 15.51
N CYS A 349 7.26 -8.93 14.87
CA CYS A 349 8.38 -8.15 15.42
C CYS A 349 8.19 -6.64 15.28
N ILE A 350 7.29 -6.15 14.43
CA ILE A 350 7.09 -4.71 14.26
C ILE A 350 6.41 -4.14 15.53
N ILE A 351 6.92 -3.02 16.05
CA ILE A 351 6.37 -2.35 17.25
C ILE A 351 4.86 -2.10 17.10
N THR A 352 4.47 -1.63 15.91
CA THR A 352 3.09 -1.47 15.46
C THR A 352 2.68 -2.63 14.56
N TRP A 353 2.68 -3.86 15.09
CA TRP A 353 2.33 -5.08 14.33
C TRP A 353 0.94 -5.01 13.65
N TRP A 354 0.05 -4.11 14.11
CA TRP A 354 -1.27 -3.85 13.55
C TRP A 354 -1.27 -2.81 12.39
N GLU A 355 -0.13 -2.16 12.13
CA GLU A 355 0.10 -1.23 11.01
C GLU A 355 -0.96 -0.09 10.84
N ALA A 356 -1.17 0.69 11.89
CA ALA A 356 -2.07 1.86 11.87
C ALA A 356 -3.50 1.49 11.43
N ALA A 357 -4.15 2.33 10.62
CA ALA A 357 -5.50 2.11 10.07
C ALA A 357 -5.50 1.03 8.96
N SER A 358 -5.21 -0.21 9.32
CA SER A 358 -5.19 -1.36 8.41
C SER A 358 -6.53 -2.09 8.40
N PHE A 359 -6.89 -2.74 7.28
CA PHE A 359 -8.03 -3.67 7.24
C PHE A 359 -7.48 -5.09 7.41
N GLY A 360 -7.61 -5.65 8.61
CA GLY A 360 -7.06 -6.96 8.93
C GLY A 360 -5.53 -7.05 8.74
N GLY A 361 -5.03 -8.28 8.57
CA GLY A 361 -3.59 -8.54 8.40
C GLY A 361 -3.02 -8.12 7.03
N ARG A 362 -3.04 -6.82 6.69
CA ARG A 362 -2.65 -6.30 5.35
C ARG A 362 -1.23 -6.64 4.92
N GLN A 363 -0.32 -6.83 5.87
CA GLN A 363 1.06 -7.25 5.60
C GLN A 363 1.15 -8.65 4.98
N PHE A 364 0.12 -9.47 5.18
CA PHE A 364 0.04 -10.83 4.63
C PHE A 364 -0.55 -10.88 3.22
N THR A 365 -0.91 -9.74 2.60
CA THR A 365 -1.52 -9.73 1.25
C THR A 365 -0.63 -10.39 0.20
N ALA A 366 0.70 -10.26 0.31
CA ALA A 366 1.65 -10.96 -0.56
C ALA A 366 1.54 -12.50 -0.49
N CYS A 367 1.03 -13.06 0.60
CA CYS A 367 0.81 -14.51 0.76
C CYS A 367 -0.47 -15.02 0.07
N PHE A 368 -1.29 -14.14 -0.51
CA PHE A 368 -2.53 -14.49 -1.20
C PHE A 368 -2.41 -15.69 -2.17
N PRO A 369 -1.43 -15.77 -3.10
CA PRO A 369 -1.28 -16.95 -3.97
C PRO A 369 -0.96 -18.23 -3.20
N LEU A 370 -0.25 -18.16 -2.06
CA LEU A 370 0.00 -19.31 -1.18
C LEU A 370 -1.31 -19.75 -0.50
N PHE A 371 -2.11 -18.79 -0.03
CA PHE A 371 -3.41 -19.10 0.56
C PHE A 371 -4.37 -19.74 -0.44
N CYS A 372 -4.32 -19.31 -1.72
CA CYS A 372 -5.07 -19.94 -2.81
C CYS A 372 -4.68 -21.42 -2.96
N LEU A 373 -3.39 -21.73 -3.11
CA LEU A 373 -2.92 -23.12 -3.22
C LEU A 373 -3.26 -23.95 -1.98
N GLY A 374 -3.10 -23.36 -0.79
CA GLY A 374 -3.46 -24.01 0.48
C GLY A 374 -4.94 -24.36 0.55
N LEU A 375 -5.84 -23.43 0.23
CA LEU A 375 -7.29 -23.68 0.29
C LEU A 375 -7.76 -24.68 -0.76
N ILE A 376 -7.18 -24.63 -1.97
CA ILE A 376 -7.45 -25.62 -3.02
C ILE A 376 -7.09 -27.02 -2.52
N HIS A 377 -5.89 -27.17 -1.96
CA HIS A 377 -5.43 -28.43 -1.39
C HIS A 377 -6.31 -28.90 -0.23
N PHE A 378 -6.73 -27.97 0.65
CA PHE A 378 -7.61 -28.28 1.77
C PHE A 378 -8.95 -28.85 1.30
N TYR A 379 -9.65 -28.19 0.36
CA TYR A 379 -10.95 -28.69 -0.12
C TYR A 379 -10.86 -30.00 -0.92
N ASN A 380 -9.75 -30.23 -1.61
CA ASN A 380 -9.57 -31.48 -2.34
C ASN A 380 -9.17 -32.64 -1.41
N THR A 381 -8.47 -32.34 -0.31
CA THR A 381 -8.17 -33.30 0.77
C THR A 381 -9.43 -33.63 1.56
N PHE A 382 -10.14 -32.60 2.04
CA PHE A 382 -11.34 -32.72 2.86
C PHE A 382 -12.59 -32.51 1.98
N LYS A 383 -12.94 -33.54 1.21
CA LYS A 383 -13.98 -33.52 0.16
C LYS A 383 -15.41 -33.18 0.64
N SER A 384 -15.64 -33.07 1.95
CA SER A 384 -16.97 -32.77 2.50
C SER A 384 -17.43 -31.36 2.11
N SER A 385 -18.65 -31.26 1.61
CA SER A 385 -19.28 -29.97 1.26
C SER A 385 -19.45 -29.05 2.47
N ILE A 386 -19.41 -29.57 3.71
CA ILE A 386 -19.52 -28.73 4.92
C ILE A 386 -18.39 -27.69 4.99
N TRP A 387 -17.17 -28.05 4.58
CA TRP A 387 -16.03 -27.14 4.61
C TRP A 387 -16.18 -25.97 3.65
N LYS A 388 -16.85 -26.21 2.51
CA LYS A 388 -17.19 -25.18 1.54
C LYS A 388 -18.22 -24.20 2.09
N ILE A 389 -19.19 -24.69 2.86
CA ILE A 389 -20.19 -23.88 3.56
C ILE A 389 -19.51 -23.05 4.65
N ILE A 390 -18.67 -23.67 5.48
CA ILE A 390 -17.87 -22.98 6.50
C ILE A 390 -17.01 -21.88 5.87
N GLY A 391 -16.40 -22.15 4.71
CA GLY A 391 -15.65 -21.12 3.96
C GLY A 391 -16.50 -19.91 3.58
N TRP A 392 -17.75 -20.11 3.17
CA TRP A 392 -18.65 -18.99 2.90
C TRP A 392 -19.08 -18.23 4.16
N ILE A 393 -19.22 -18.91 5.29
CA ILE A 393 -19.46 -18.25 6.59
C ILE A 393 -18.26 -17.37 6.97
N CYS A 394 -17.03 -17.86 6.79
CA CYS A 394 -15.82 -17.06 7.02
C CYS A 394 -15.73 -15.84 6.09
N VAL A 395 -16.13 -15.99 4.83
CA VAL A 395 -16.22 -14.87 3.87
C VAL A 395 -17.26 -13.85 4.33
N ALA A 396 -18.46 -14.31 4.72
CA ALA A 396 -19.53 -13.44 5.18
C ALA A 396 -19.09 -12.58 6.37
N TRP A 397 -18.37 -13.17 7.34
CA TRP A 397 -17.77 -12.43 8.45
C TRP A 397 -16.83 -11.31 7.98
N THR A 398 -15.91 -11.61 7.06
CA THR A 398 -14.97 -10.60 6.53
C THR A 398 -15.70 -9.49 5.78
N LEU A 399 -16.75 -9.83 5.02
CA LEU A 399 -17.58 -8.87 4.31
C LEU A 399 -18.42 -8.00 5.26
N ILE A 400 -18.87 -8.52 6.39
CA ILE A 400 -19.52 -7.71 7.44
C ILE A 400 -18.52 -6.64 7.92
N LEU A 401 -17.31 -7.03 8.31
CA LEU A 401 -16.28 -6.06 8.73
C LEU A 401 -15.98 -5.03 7.64
N PHE A 402 -15.90 -5.46 6.38
CA PHE A 402 -15.74 -4.56 5.24
C PHE A 402 -16.88 -3.53 5.15
N ILE A 403 -18.13 -3.98 5.26
CA ILE A 403 -19.32 -3.12 5.20
C ILE A 403 -19.29 -2.12 6.36
N GLU A 404 -18.99 -2.56 7.57
CA GLU A 404 -18.92 -1.67 8.75
C GLU A 404 -17.85 -0.57 8.58
N VAL A 405 -16.71 -0.91 7.97
CA VAL A 405 -15.64 0.06 7.68
C VAL A 405 -16.07 1.05 6.60
N VAL A 406 -16.64 0.56 5.49
CA VAL A 406 -17.08 1.44 4.38
C VAL A 406 -18.26 2.33 4.77
N THR A 407 -19.14 1.84 5.66
CA THR A 407 -20.25 2.63 6.19
C THR A 407 -19.83 3.59 7.30
N GLY A 408 -18.61 3.46 7.82
CA GLY A 408 -18.00 4.34 8.83
C GLY A 408 -18.39 4.04 10.27
N TYR A 409 -18.93 2.85 10.57
CA TYR A 409 -19.19 2.42 11.95
C TYR A 409 -17.93 1.85 12.63
N ILE A 410 -17.04 1.23 11.86
CA ILE A 410 -15.70 0.84 12.32
C ILE A 410 -14.68 1.83 11.79
N ASP A 411 -14.00 2.53 12.69
CA ASP A 411 -12.76 3.25 12.39
C ASP A 411 -11.57 2.28 12.54
N LEU A 412 -10.78 2.12 11.49
CA LEU A 412 -9.62 1.22 11.51
C LEU A 412 -8.53 1.65 12.50
N GLY A 413 -8.56 2.88 13.02
CA GLY A 413 -7.68 3.35 14.08
C GLY A 413 -8.09 2.94 15.49
N ILE A 414 -9.33 2.46 15.69
CA ILE A 414 -9.92 2.25 17.02
C ILE A 414 -10.15 0.74 17.28
N TYR A 415 -10.00 0.34 18.55
CA TYR A 415 -10.31 -1.02 18.99
C TYR A 415 -11.83 -1.19 19.21
N TYR A 416 -12.40 -2.30 18.73
CA TYR A 416 -13.79 -2.66 18.96
C TYR A 416 -13.92 -4.11 19.46
N THR A 417 -14.89 -4.34 20.33
CA THR A 417 -15.31 -5.66 20.80
C THR A 417 -16.27 -6.34 19.83
N PHE A 418 -16.44 -7.66 19.93
CA PHE A 418 -17.44 -8.38 19.13
C PHE A 418 -18.87 -7.87 19.34
N ALA A 419 -19.22 -7.49 20.57
CA ALA A 419 -20.56 -7.00 20.90
C ALA A 419 -20.85 -5.67 20.18
N GLU A 420 -19.88 -4.76 20.16
CA GLU A 420 -19.99 -3.48 19.44
C GLU A 420 -20.13 -3.72 17.94
N ILE A 421 -19.25 -4.52 17.33
CA ILE A 421 -19.32 -4.85 15.89
C ILE A 421 -20.70 -5.42 15.53
N TRP A 422 -21.22 -6.34 16.35
CA TRP A 422 -22.53 -6.94 16.09
C TRP A 422 -23.68 -5.95 16.26
N SER A 423 -23.55 -4.99 17.19
CA SER A 423 -24.57 -3.96 17.42
C SER A 423 -24.73 -2.99 16.26
N PHE A 424 -23.70 -2.79 15.44
CA PHE A 424 -23.73 -1.88 14.29
C PHE A 424 -24.47 -2.46 13.08
N LEU A 425 -24.50 -3.79 12.95
CA LEU A 425 -24.95 -4.50 11.75
C LEU A 425 -26.37 -4.11 11.26
N PRO A 426 -27.40 -3.98 12.12
CA PRO A 426 -28.73 -3.57 11.64
C PRO A 426 -28.73 -2.16 11.03
N ALA A 427 -27.98 -1.24 11.64
CA ALA A 427 -27.90 0.15 11.21
C ALA A 427 -27.03 0.31 9.95
N SER A 428 -25.94 -0.46 9.83
CA SER A 428 -25.08 -0.48 8.65
C SER A 428 -25.81 -1.03 7.43
N LEU A 429 -26.55 -2.14 7.57
CA LEU A 429 -27.36 -2.71 6.50
C LEU A 429 -28.45 -1.73 6.03
N THR A 430 -29.11 -1.06 6.97
CA THR A 430 -30.12 -0.04 6.65
C THR A 430 -29.49 1.12 5.88
N LYS A 431 -28.28 1.58 6.28
CA LYS A 431 -27.53 2.64 5.59
C LYS A 431 -27.09 2.23 4.19
N VAL A 432 -26.68 0.97 3.98
CA VAL A 432 -26.34 0.45 2.64
C VAL A 432 -27.58 0.44 1.75
N VAL A 433 -28.71 -0.06 2.25
CA VAL A 433 -29.96 -0.13 1.50
C VAL A 433 -30.53 1.26 1.21
N SER A 434 -30.52 2.17 2.19
CA SER A 434 -31.06 3.52 2.04
C SER A 434 -30.22 4.41 1.12
N ASN A 435 -28.92 4.18 1.04
CA ASN A 435 -28.04 4.88 0.10
C ASN A 435 -27.99 4.23 -1.29
N CYS A 436 -28.53 3.02 -1.45
CA CYS A 436 -28.62 2.32 -2.75
C CYS A 436 -29.20 3.19 -3.89
N PRO A 437 -30.28 3.98 -3.69
CA PRO A 437 -30.81 4.89 -4.71
C PRO A 437 -29.94 6.13 -4.96
N ALA A 438 -29.20 6.61 -3.95
CA ALA A 438 -28.24 7.71 -4.12
C ALA A 438 -27.04 7.28 -4.98
N TYR A 439 -26.65 6.00 -4.89
CA TYR A 439 -25.69 5.35 -5.80
C TYR A 439 -26.24 5.10 -7.21
N LEU A 440 -27.47 5.53 -7.53
CA LEU A 440 -28.13 5.38 -8.84
C LEU A 440 -28.59 6.73 -9.45
N GLN A 441 -28.18 7.87 -8.87
CA GLN A 441 -28.57 9.24 -9.27
C GLN A 441 -28.03 9.68 -10.67
N PRO A 442 -28.57 10.76 -11.29
CA PRO A 442 -28.36 11.11 -12.71
C PRO A 442 -26.91 11.31 -13.18
N ASN A 443 -25.98 11.63 -12.26
CA ASN A 443 -24.54 11.64 -12.55
C ASN A 443 -23.99 10.24 -12.86
N HIS A 444 -24.83 9.20 -12.82
CA HIS A 444 -24.52 7.80 -13.09
C HIS A 444 -25.35 7.24 -14.26
N GLN A 445 -26.05 8.07 -15.06
CA GLN A 445 -26.76 7.61 -16.27
C GLN A 445 -25.82 7.22 -17.41
N LEU A 446 -24.68 7.90 -17.56
CA LEU A 446 -23.56 7.45 -18.38
C LEU A 446 -23.05 6.08 -17.90
N THR A 447 -23.10 5.84 -16.59
CA THR A 447 -22.66 4.60 -15.96
C THR A 447 -23.55 3.41 -16.33
N LEU A 448 -24.87 3.61 -16.36
CA LEU A 448 -25.84 2.59 -16.77
C LEU A 448 -25.82 2.33 -18.28
N ALA A 449 -25.74 3.37 -19.10
CA ALA A 449 -25.62 3.23 -20.56
C ALA A 449 -24.33 2.49 -20.94
N PHE A 450 -23.21 2.77 -20.26
CA PHE A 450 -21.93 2.10 -20.50
C PHE A 450 -21.90 0.66 -20.01
N VAL A 451 -22.56 0.36 -18.88
CA VAL A 451 -22.76 -1.03 -18.41
C VAL A 451 -23.59 -1.80 -19.42
N LEU A 452 -24.64 -1.19 -19.99
CA LEU A 452 -25.46 -1.82 -21.02
C LEU A 452 -24.68 -2.03 -22.33
N GLU A 453 -23.91 -1.04 -22.79
CA GLU A 453 -23.05 -1.17 -23.98
C GLU A 453 -21.90 -2.17 -23.79
N PHE A 454 -21.32 -2.23 -22.59
CA PHE A 454 -20.26 -3.18 -22.26
C PHE A 454 -20.80 -4.60 -22.05
N ILE A 455 -21.97 -4.77 -21.45
CA ILE A 455 -22.71 -6.05 -21.42
C ILE A 455 -23.02 -6.47 -22.86
N LEU A 456 -23.51 -5.56 -23.70
CA LEU A 456 -23.81 -5.83 -25.11
C LEU A 456 -22.53 -6.23 -25.88
N GLY A 457 -21.42 -5.53 -25.67
CA GLY A 457 -20.12 -5.82 -26.27
C GLY A 457 -19.50 -7.14 -25.77
N THR A 458 -19.65 -7.45 -24.48
CA THR A 458 -19.18 -8.72 -23.90
C THR A 458 -20.04 -9.90 -24.37
N VAL A 459 -21.36 -9.71 -24.47
CA VAL A 459 -22.28 -10.68 -25.08
C VAL A 459 -21.95 -10.86 -26.56
N LEU A 460 -21.67 -9.78 -27.31
CA LEU A 460 -21.24 -9.85 -28.72
C LEU A 460 -19.91 -10.59 -28.86
N LEU A 461 -18.94 -10.33 -27.99
CA LEU A 461 -17.63 -11.01 -27.99
C LEU A 461 -17.78 -12.50 -27.68
N LEU A 462 -18.61 -12.87 -26.69
CA LEU A 462 -18.94 -14.26 -26.41
C LEU A 462 -19.64 -14.91 -27.62
N PHE A 463 -20.56 -14.20 -28.28
CA PHE A 463 -21.28 -14.68 -29.47
C PHE A 463 -20.38 -14.84 -30.71
N LEU A 464 -19.45 -13.91 -30.94
CA LEU A 464 -18.48 -13.94 -32.04
C LEU A 464 -17.38 -14.99 -31.81
N ASN A 465 -16.96 -15.19 -30.56
CA ASN A 465 -15.93 -16.18 -30.20
C ASN A 465 -16.48 -17.63 -30.22
N ILE A 466 -17.80 -17.83 -30.13
CA ILE A 466 -18.45 -19.11 -30.41
C ILE A 466 -18.29 -19.52 -31.89
N LYS A 467 -18.16 -18.55 -32.82
CA LYS A 467 -17.99 -18.82 -34.25
C LYS A 467 -16.52 -18.96 -34.70
N LEU A 468 -15.56 -18.40 -33.98
CA LEU A 468 -14.13 -18.44 -34.37
C LEU A 468 -13.41 -19.70 -33.85
N LYS A 469 -13.87 -20.87 -34.30
CA LYS A 469 -13.11 -22.13 -34.18
C LYS A 469 -12.22 -22.31 -35.41
N LYS A 470 -10.97 -21.84 -35.35
CA LYS A 470 -9.74 -22.51 -35.84
C LYS A 470 -8.59 -21.49 -35.98
N THR A 471 -7.41 -21.99 -35.60
CA THR A 471 -6.04 -21.56 -35.98
C THR A 471 -5.35 -20.34 -35.33
N SER A 472 -4.21 -20.66 -34.68
CA SER A 472 -3.03 -19.85 -34.30
C SER A 472 -3.17 -18.71 -33.27
N TRP A 473 -2.23 -18.74 -32.31
CA TRP A 473 -2.23 -18.06 -31.00
C TRP A 473 -1.84 -16.57 -30.96
N ILE A 474 -2.08 -15.78 -32.02
CA ILE A 474 -1.61 -14.39 -32.09
C ILE A 474 -2.74 -13.33 -32.19
N PRO A 475 -3.90 -13.60 -32.83
CA PRO A 475 -4.95 -12.59 -32.96
C PRO A 475 -5.70 -12.30 -31.66
N GLY A 476 -5.99 -13.31 -30.83
CA GLY A 476 -6.81 -13.13 -29.62
C GLY A 476 -6.15 -12.26 -28.55
N ILE A 477 -4.82 -12.35 -28.39
CA ILE A 477 -4.06 -11.49 -27.46
C ILE A 477 -3.95 -10.07 -28.04
N ARG A 478 -3.81 -9.90 -29.36
CA ARG A 478 -3.81 -8.59 -30.02
C ARG A 478 -5.18 -7.92 -30.03
N LEU A 479 -6.26 -8.70 -30.08
CA LEU A 479 -7.65 -8.24 -29.95
C LEU A 479 -7.94 -7.86 -28.50
N VAL A 480 -7.53 -8.66 -27.52
CA VAL A 480 -7.69 -8.32 -26.10
C VAL A 480 -6.81 -7.12 -25.72
N ALA A 481 -5.55 -7.06 -26.16
CA ALA A 481 -4.68 -5.91 -25.95
C ALA A 481 -5.20 -4.66 -26.70
N GLY A 482 -5.60 -4.80 -27.96
CA GLY A 482 -6.18 -3.72 -28.76
C GLY A 482 -7.50 -3.21 -28.19
N PHE A 483 -8.35 -4.10 -27.66
CA PHE A 483 -9.62 -3.75 -27.04
C PHE A 483 -9.42 -3.17 -25.63
N ILE A 484 -8.44 -3.63 -24.85
CA ILE A 484 -8.02 -2.98 -23.59
C ILE A 484 -7.47 -1.58 -23.88
N ILE A 485 -6.68 -1.40 -24.95
CA ILE A 485 -6.17 -0.10 -25.38
C ILE A 485 -7.34 0.80 -25.81
N ILE A 486 -8.27 0.30 -26.64
CA ILE A 486 -9.46 1.05 -27.06
C ILE A 486 -10.34 1.39 -25.87
N LEU A 487 -10.60 0.47 -24.94
CA LEU A 487 -11.34 0.74 -23.71
C LEU A 487 -10.63 1.73 -22.81
N SER A 488 -9.29 1.68 -22.71
CA SER A 488 -8.50 2.65 -21.95
C SER A 488 -8.55 4.05 -22.57
N PHE A 489 -8.56 4.12 -23.92
CA PHE A 489 -8.74 5.37 -24.67
C PHE A 489 -10.17 5.91 -24.58
N LEU A 490 -11.19 5.04 -24.66
CA LEU A 490 -12.60 5.41 -24.50
C LEU A 490 -12.88 5.86 -23.07
N HIS A 491 -12.29 5.19 -22.09
CA HIS A 491 -12.34 5.54 -20.67
C HIS A 491 -11.71 6.92 -20.41
N TYR A 492 -10.56 7.19 -21.01
CA TYR A 492 -9.92 8.51 -20.96
C TYR A 492 -10.81 9.61 -21.58
N PHE A 493 -11.45 9.34 -22.73
CA PHE A 493 -12.37 10.29 -23.37
C PHE A 493 -13.68 10.51 -22.58
N LEU A 494 -14.20 9.47 -21.92
CA LEU A 494 -15.44 9.55 -21.13
C LEU A 494 -15.23 10.23 -19.78
N ILE A 495 -14.06 10.07 -19.15
CA ILE A 495 -13.67 10.85 -17.96
C ILE A 495 -13.59 12.34 -18.33
N ILE A 496 -12.95 12.67 -19.46
CA ILE A 496 -12.93 14.02 -20.00
C ILE A 496 -14.35 14.55 -20.26
N ALA A 497 -15.21 13.76 -20.88
CA ALA A 497 -16.60 14.15 -21.15
C ALA A 497 -17.41 14.37 -19.86
N ALA A 498 -17.25 13.49 -18.86
CA ALA A 498 -17.94 13.58 -17.58
C ALA A 498 -17.48 14.78 -16.73
N ILE A 499 -16.19 15.13 -16.78
CA ILE A 499 -15.66 16.28 -16.02
C ILE A 499 -15.92 17.62 -16.75
N SER A 500 -16.00 17.61 -18.08
CA SER A 500 -16.35 18.80 -18.89
C SER A 500 -17.83 19.20 -18.82
N GLY A 501 -18.71 18.31 -18.34
CA GLY A 501 -20.11 18.61 -18.03
C GLY A 501 -20.24 19.29 -16.67
N LYS A 502 -20.49 20.60 -16.67
CA LYS A 502 -20.69 21.44 -15.47
C LYS A 502 -21.49 20.73 -14.36
N GLN A 503 -20.83 20.36 -13.26
CA GLN A 503 -21.41 20.34 -11.92
C GLN A 503 -20.32 20.47 -10.86
N LYS A 504 -20.43 21.50 -10.01
CA LYS A 504 -19.74 21.53 -8.72
C LYS A 504 -20.24 20.32 -7.93
N ILE A 505 -19.38 19.33 -7.75
CA ILE A 505 -19.64 18.20 -6.86
C ILE A 505 -19.75 18.77 -5.45
N GLN A 506 -20.97 18.81 -4.94
CA GLN A 506 -21.24 19.16 -3.55
C GLN A 506 -21.05 17.87 -2.74
N PHE A 507 -19.98 17.84 -1.95
CA PHE A 507 -19.70 16.76 -1.03
C PHE A 507 -20.85 16.63 -0.01
N PRO A 508 -21.20 15.41 0.46
CA PRO A 508 -22.07 15.28 1.63
C PRO A 508 -21.41 16.07 2.77
N GLU A 509 -22.18 16.97 3.39
CA GLU A 509 -21.63 17.85 4.41
C GLU A 509 -20.91 17.03 5.51
N PRO A 510 -19.64 17.34 5.79
CA PRO A 510 -18.98 16.81 6.98
C PRO A 510 -19.74 17.34 8.18
N ARG A 511 -20.14 16.46 9.11
CA ARG A 511 -20.76 16.86 10.40
C ARG A 511 -20.01 18.07 10.96
N LEU A 512 -20.67 19.23 10.94
CA LEU A 512 -20.11 20.57 11.15
C LEU A 512 -19.43 20.77 12.52
N GLU A 513 -19.58 19.82 13.42
CA GLU A 513 -18.92 19.79 14.73
C GLU A 513 -17.43 19.42 14.62
N TRP A 514 -17.07 18.52 13.70
CA TRP A 514 -15.67 18.09 13.49
C TRP A 514 -14.84 19.16 12.77
N LEU A 515 -15.41 19.92 11.84
CA LEU A 515 -14.71 21.01 11.13
C LEU A 515 -14.48 22.26 11.98
N ARG A 516 -15.32 22.53 12.99
CA ARG A 516 -15.07 23.64 13.94
C ARG A 516 -13.92 23.35 14.88
N ILE A 517 -13.80 22.11 15.34
CA ILE A 517 -12.67 21.63 16.13
C ILE A 517 -11.41 21.56 15.25
N ASN A 518 -11.53 21.02 14.02
CA ASN A 518 -10.39 20.89 13.11
C ASN A 518 -9.94 22.14 12.37
N ARG A 519 -10.74 23.20 12.20
CA ARG A 519 -10.17 24.48 11.70
C ARG A 519 -9.21 25.06 12.73
N THR A 520 -9.57 24.94 14.00
CA THR A 520 -8.76 25.41 15.12
C THR A 520 -7.57 24.48 15.35
N GLU A 521 -7.73 23.15 15.29
CA GLU A 521 -6.62 22.18 15.40
C GLU A 521 -5.74 22.11 14.15
N LYS A 522 -6.27 22.35 12.95
CA LYS A 522 -5.48 22.46 11.71
C LYS A 522 -4.71 23.77 11.67
N PHE A 523 -5.34 24.88 12.06
CA PHE A 523 -4.64 26.15 12.22
C PHE A 523 -3.59 26.05 13.32
N LEU A 524 -3.94 25.49 14.48
CA LEU A 524 -3.00 25.23 15.56
C LEU A 524 -1.91 24.24 15.13
N GLY A 525 -2.23 23.22 14.33
CA GLY A 525 -1.27 22.26 13.79
C GLY A 525 -0.33 22.86 12.76
N GLU A 526 -0.81 23.75 11.89
CA GLU A 526 0.00 24.54 10.96
C GLU A 526 0.91 25.52 11.71
N VAL A 527 0.38 26.17 12.75
CA VAL A 527 1.11 27.11 13.62
C VAL A 527 2.15 26.38 14.46
N VAL A 528 1.82 25.22 15.04
CA VAL A 528 2.72 24.36 15.81
C VAL A 528 3.78 23.76 14.91
N ALA A 529 3.44 23.25 13.73
CA ALA A 529 4.42 22.72 12.77
C ALA A 529 5.38 23.82 12.29
N LYS A 530 4.87 25.04 12.04
CA LYS A 530 5.70 26.19 11.69
C LYS A 530 6.59 26.62 12.85
N SER A 531 6.08 26.63 14.08
CA SER A 531 6.88 26.86 15.30
C SER A 531 7.99 25.83 15.44
N GLN A 532 7.67 24.55 15.32
CA GLN A 532 8.63 23.45 15.40
C GLN A 532 9.70 23.56 14.31
N TYR A 533 9.33 23.94 13.09
CA TYR A 533 10.29 24.23 12.02
C TYR A 533 11.28 25.33 12.43
N TYR A 534 10.79 26.45 12.96
CA TYR A 534 11.64 27.54 13.44
C TYR A 534 12.48 27.14 14.67
N GLY A 535 11.95 26.31 15.58
CA GLY A 535 12.71 25.75 16.70
C GLY A 535 13.84 24.81 16.27
N GLN A 536 13.60 23.99 15.24
CA GLN A 536 14.64 23.13 14.65
C GLN A 536 15.68 23.96 13.88
N LEU A 537 15.24 24.99 13.15
CA LEU A 537 16.11 25.94 12.45
C LEU A 537 17.01 26.71 13.44
N GLY A 538 16.44 27.16 14.57
CA GLY A 538 17.20 27.79 15.65
C GLY A 538 18.25 26.84 16.24
N THR A 539 17.88 25.58 16.48
CA THR A 539 18.81 24.56 16.97
C THR A 539 19.95 24.29 15.98
N TYR A 540 19.65 24.32 14.68
CA TYR A 540 20.65 24.19 13.63
C TYR A 540 21.63 25.37 13.62
N TYR A 541 21.14 26.62 13.65
CA TYR A 541 22.00 27.80 13.73
C TYR A 541 22.82 27.87 15.01
N PHE A 542 22.25 27.45 16.14
CA PHE A 542 22.94 27.37 17.42
C PHE A 542 24.14 26.41 17.34
N LYS A 543 23.98 25.23 16.72
CA LYS A 543 25.09 24.29 16.47
C LYS A 543 26.18 24.85 15.55
N LEU A 544 25.79 25.72 14.61
CA LEU A 544 26.70 26.44 13.72
C LEU A 544 27.35 27.67 14.37
N LYS A 545 27.09 27.93 15.67
CA LYS A 545 27.55 29.12 16.42
C LYS A 545 27.08 30.45 15.81
N LYS A 546 25.97 30.42 15.07
CA LYS A 546 25.29 31.58 14.50
C LYS A 546 24.21 32.04 15.47
N PHE A 547 24.64 32.72 16.53
CA PHE A 547 23.78 32.97 17.69
C PHE A 547 22.64 33.96 17.42
N ASP A 548 22.85 34.97 16.57
CA ASP A 548 21.83 35.96 16.25
C ASP A 548 20.74 35.36 15.33
N GLU A 549 21.12 34.52 14.36
CA GLU A 549 20.14 33.81 13.54
C GLU A 549 19.40 32.72 14.34
N ALA A 550 20.06 32.09 15.30
CA ALA A 550 19.44 31.13 16.20
C ALA A 550 18.39 31.79 17.10
N GLU A 551 18.76 32.91 17.72
CA GLU A 551 17.88 33.72 18.57
C GLU A 551 16.63 34.17 17.81
N ASN A 552 16.78 34.75 16.61
CA ASN A 552 15.64 35.19 15.80
C ASN A 552 14.71 34.03 15.42
N ALA A 553 15.27 32.86 15.09
CA ALA A 553 14.48 31.68 14.80
C ALA A 553 13.72 31.18 16.03
N PHE A 554 14.33 31.18 17.23
CA PHE A 554 13.64 30.81 18.46
C PHE A 554 12.57 31.83 18.88
N HIS A 555 12.81 33.14 18.74
CA HIS A 555 11.76 34.15 18.96
C HIS A 555 10.57 33.94 18.02
N THR A 556 10.85 33.65 16.74
CA THR A 556 9.79 33.36 15.77
C THR A 556 8.98 32.12 16.18
N ALA A 557 9.65 31.08 16.68
CA ALA A 557 8.98 29.89 17.20
C ALA A 557 8.10 30.22 18.42
N CYS A 558 8.62 30.90 19.44
CA CYS A 558 7.86 31.33 20.62
C CYS A 558 6.66 32.23 20.26
N THR A 559 6.81 33.08 19.23
CA THR A 559 5.73 33.96 18.75
C THR A 559 4.63 33.18 18.05
N LEU A 560 4.99 32.17 17.28
CA LEU A 560 4.04 31.31 16.57
C LEU A 560 3.31 30.39 17.56
N TYR A 561 4.04 29.73 18.46
CA TYR A 561 3.46 28.84 19.45
C TYR A 561 4.04 29.11 20.85
N PRO A 562 3.33 29.85 21.71
CA PRO A 562 3.80 30.22 23.05
C PRO A 562 4.01 29.06 24.03
N ALA A 563 3.66 27.83 23.65
CA ALA A 563 3.88 26.62 24.44
C ALA A 563 4.98 25.73 23.85
N ASP A 564 5.86 26.27 23.00
CA ASP A 564 7.01 25.55 22.44
C ASP A 564 8.17 25.45 23.45
N PHE A 565 8.21 24.33 24.16
CA PHE A 565 9.25 24.05 25.15
C PHE A 565 10.68 24.20 24.60
N ILE A 566 10.93 23.72 23.38
CA ILE A 566 12.29 23.69 22.79
C ILE A 566 12.75 25.12 22.49
N ALA A 567 11.84 25.96 21.99
CA ALA A 567 12.13 27.35 21.70
C ALA A 567 12.41 28.15 22.98
N HIS A 568 11.54 28.04 24.00
CA HIS A 568 11.71 28.73 25.28
C HIS A 568 13.00 28.34 26.00
N TYR A 569 13.32 27.04 26.07
CA TYR A 569 14.52 26.57 26.75
C TYR A 569 15.81 27.03 26.05
N ASN A 570 15.89 26.89 24.71
CA ASN A 570 17.11 27.25 23.98
C ASN A 570 17.29 28.76 23.86
N LEU A 571 16.21 29.55 23.77
CA LEU A 571 16.27 31.00 23.79
C LEU A 571 16.81 31.51 25.13
N ALA A 572 16.35 30.94 26.25
CA ALA A 572 16.91 31.27 27.56
C ALA A 572 18.41 30.97 27.65
N LEU A 573 18.89 29.85 27.11
CA LEU A 573 20.32 29.53 27.09
C LEU A 573 21.14 30.57 26.29
N ILE A 574 20.60 31.06 25.17
CA ILE A 574 21.24 32.11 24.37
C ILE A 574 21.28 33.42 25.17
N LEU A 575 20.17 33.84 25.78
CA LEU A 575 20.09 35.07 26.55
C LEU A 575 21.01 35.05 27.80
N ILE A 576 21.11 33.89 28.48
CA ILE A 576 22.07 33.67 29.57
C ILE A 576 23.51 33.88 29.07
N SER A 577 23.83 33.40 27.87
CA SER A 577 25.15 33.59 27.27
C SER A 577 25.44 35.05 26.90
N LYS A 578 24.39 35.84 26.65
CA LYS A 578 24.45 37.29 26.40
C LYS A 578 24.37 38.14 27.69
N HIS A 579 24.29 37.50 28.86
CA HIS A 579 24.10 38.15 30.16
C HIS A 579 22.76 38.92 30.32
N ASP A 580 21.77 38.64 29.47
CA ASP A 580 20.41 39.15 29.65
C ASP A 580 19.61 38.23 30.57
N TYR A 581 19.92 38.30 31.85
CA TYR A 581 19.32 37.43 32.87
C TYR A 581 17.83 37.70 33.10
N THR A 582 17.38 38.91 32.80
CA THR A 582 15.98 39.35 32.95
C THR A 582 15.08 38.67 31.94
N GLU A 583 15.39 38.73 30.65
CA GLU A 583 14.58 38.07 29.61
C GLU A 583 14.75 36.54 29.64
N ALA A 584 15.95 36.06 29.99
CA ALA A 584 16.19 34.64 30.18
C ALA A 584 15.32 34.03 31.29
N LEU A 585 15.06 34.79 32.36
CA LEU A 585 14.23 34.34 33.48
C LEU A 585 12.79 34.06 33.03
N GLU A 586 12.20 34.96 32.23
CA GLU A 586 10.83 34.80 31.72
C GLU A 586 10.68 33.52 30.90
N HIS A 587 11.61 33.26 29.98
CA HIS A 587 11.59 32.06 29.16
C HIS A 587 11.87 30.77 29.93
N LEU A 588 12.73 30.81 30.96
CA LEU A 588 12.93 29.67 31.86
C LEU A 588 11.70 29.36 32.71
N GLN A 589 10.96 30.39 33.15
CA GLN A 589 9.71 30.19 33.87
C GLN A 589 8.67 29.50 32.99
N THR A 590 8.52 29.92 31.72
CA THR A 590 7.63 29.23 30.76
C THR A 590 8.11 27.79 30.50
N ALA A 591 9.41 27.57 30.30
CA ALA A 591 9.96 26.22 30.09
C ALA A 591 9.72 25.31 31.31
N HIS A 592 9.83 25.84 32.53
CA HIS A 592 9.55 25.13 33.77
C HIS A 592 8.05 24.82 33.92
N GLN A 593 7.16 25.76 33.56
CA GLN A 593 5.72 25.51 33.56
C GLN A 593 5.31 24.39 32.58
N LEU A 594 5.96 24.32 31.41
CA LEU A 594 5.71 23.29 30.41
C LEU A 594 6.27 21.92 30.81
N LYS A 595 7.35 21.88 31.61
CA LYS A 595 7.96 20.66 32.16
C LYS A 595 8.39 20.84 33.62
N PRO A 596 7.45 20.78 34.57
CA PRO A 596 7.74 21.08 35.98
C PRO A 596 8.60 20.00 36.64
N GLU A 597 8.65 18.79 36.09
CA GLU A 597 9.43 17.67 36.61
C GLU A 597 10.92 17.70 36.19
N ASP A 598 11.30 18.63 35.30
CA ASP A 598 12.67 18.73 34.82
C ASP A 598 13.59 19.43 35.85
N LYS A 599 14.40 18.60 36.53
CA LYS A 599 15.32 19.05 37.58
C LYS A 599 16.41 19.98 37.07
N ASP A 600 16.80 19.87 35.81
CA ASP A 600 17.86 20.70 35.25
C ASP A 600 17.35 22.11 34.96
N ILE A 601 16.11 22.23 34.50
CA ILE A 601 15.43 23.53 34.36
C ILE A 601 15.22 24.17 35.72
N THR A 602 14.78 23.40 36.71
CA THR A 602 14.54 23.91 38.07
C THR A 602 15.83 24.51 38.67
N ARG A 603 16.95 23.80 38.58
CA ARG A 603 18.26 24.30 39.01
C ARG A 603 18.71 25.55 38.25
N LEU A 604 18.47 25.56 36.93
CA LEU A 604 18.86 26.68 36.08
C LEU A 604 18.01 27.92 36.40
N LEU A 605 16.72 27.75 36.64
CA LEU A 605 15.79 28.80 37.04
C LEU A 605 16.21 29.42 38.38
N GLU A 606 16.49 28.60 39.41
CA GLU A 606 16.99 29.08 40.71
C GLU A 606 18.28 29.89 40.56
N LYS A 607 19.21 29.42 39.70
CA LYS A 607 20.47 30.12 39.45
C LYS A 607 20.27 31.49 38.80
N ILE A 608 19.37 31.59 37.81
CA ILE A 608 19.11 32.86 37.12
C ILE A 608 18.30 33.81 38.00
N GLN A 609 17.34 33.32 38.79
CA GLN A 609 16.60 34.14 39.75
C GLN A 609 17.55 34.85 40.72
N ASN A 610 18.50 34.13 41.31
CA ASN A 610 19.51 34.73 42.19
C ASN A 610 20.36 35.82 41.52
N GLN A 611 20.62 35.71 40.21
CA GLN A 611 21.39 36.71 39.46
C GLN A 611 20.56 37.98 39.18
N VAL A 612 19.27 37.82 38.92
CA VAL A 612 18.33 38.95 38.74
C VAL A 612 18.14 39.69 40.06
N ASP A 613 17.89 38.97 41.16
CA ASP A 613 17.71 39.57 42.49
C ASP A 613 18.96 40.34 42.94
N LEU A 614 20.17 39.82 42.65
CA LEU A 614 21.43 40.50 42.94
C LEU A 614 21.59 41.79 42.12
N LYS A 615 21.19 41.76 40.85
CA LYS A 615 21.23 42.93 39.96
C LYS A 615 20.28 44.02 40.45
N GLU A 616 19.05 43.66 40.81
CA GLU A 616 18.06 44.60 41.36
C GLU A 616 18.51 45.22 42.69
N GLN A 617 19.12 44.42 43.58
CA GLN A 617 19.70 44.92 44.82
C GLN A 617 20.83 45.92 44.55
N LEU A 618 21.74 45.62 43.62
CA LEU A 618 22.84 46.52 43.24
C LEU A 618 22.34 47.81 42.59
N ASP A 619 21.29 47.72 41.76
CA ASP A 619 20.68 48.88 41.10
C ASP A 619 19.88 49.74 42.10
N SER A 620 19.32 49.17 43.18
CA SER A 620 18.65 49.92 44.26
C SER A 620 19.62 50.66 45.21
N ILE A 621 20.90 50.28 45.18
CA ILE A 621 21.97 50.90 45.98
C ILE A 621 22.66 52.04 45.21
N ARG A 622 22.48 52.10 43.88
CA ARG A 622 22.93 53.20 43.01
C ARG A 622 21.91 54.33 42.93
#